data_AF-A0A212LRJ0-F1
#
_entry.id   AF-A0A212LRJ0-F1
#
_cell.length_a   1.000
_cell.length_b   1.000
_cell.length_c   1.000
_cell.angle_alpha   90.00
_cell.angle_beta   90.00
_cell.angle_gamma   90.00
#
_symmetry.space_group_name_H-M   'P 1'
#
loop_
_entity.id
_entity.type
_entity.pdbx_description
1 polymer ?
#
loop_
_entity_poly.entity_id
_entity_poly.type
_entity_poly.pdbx_seq_one_letter_code
_entity_poly.pdbx_strand_id
1 'polypeptide(L)'
;MQTIRLRFADQAAALDALRAAGWLTIDPETSAETVPPLVDVDGIRCDIDMIGMLYEQTGEPDAEGNAPMAALPGYHVNLLWWGVGTSAPVIGGEVVEPHPPLREWLI
;
A
#
# COMPACT_ATOMS: atom_id res chain seq x y z
N MET A 1 12.94 0.34 -10.85
CA MET A 1 11.73 0.51 -10.03
C MET A 1 11.61 -0.69 -9.11
N GLN A 2 11.28 -0.47 -7.84
CA GLN A 2 10.96 -1.52 -6.87
C GLN A 2 9.59 -1.24 -6.24
N THR A 3 8.77 -2.27 -6.04
CA THR A 3 7.50 -2.15 -5.30
C THR A 3 7.73 -2.57 -3.88
N ILE A 4 7.59 -1.64 -2.94
CA ILE A 4 7.66 -1.89 -1.50
C ILE A 4 6.25 -2.08 -1.01
N ARG A 5 6.02 -3.19 -0.35
CA ARG A 5 4.71 -3.66 0.07
C ARG A 5 4.62 -3.53 1.58
N LEU A 6 3.76 -2.66 2.07
CA LEU A 6 3.66 -2.35 3.48
C LEU A 6 2.31 -2.83 4.03
N ARG A 7 2.35 -3.42 5.21
CA ARG A 7 1.17 -3.74 6.02
C ARG A 7 1.18 -2.93 7.30
N PHE A 8 0.07 -2.28 7.56
CA PHE A 8 -0.22 -1.55 8.79
C PHE A 8 -1.32 -2.25 9.59
N ALA A 9 -1.44 -1.94 10.88
CA ALA A 9 -2.50 -2.50 11.72
C ALA A 9 -3.90 -2.15 11.19
N ASP A 10 -4.08 -0.91 10.73
CA ASP A 10 -5.30 -0.38 10.16
C ASP A 10 -5.00 0.83 9.25
N GLN A 11 -6.05 1.41 8.66
CA GLN A 11 -5.93 2.60 7.80
C GLN A 11 -5.39 3.82 8.55
N ALA A 12 -5.73 4.00 9.83
CA ALA A 12 -5.30 5.16 10.60
C ALA A 12 -3.78 5.11 10.83
N ALA A 13 -3.23 3.94 11.15
CA ALA A 13 -1.79 3.74 11.31
C ALA A 13 -1.03 3.98 9.99
N ALA A 14 -1.60 3.61 8.84
CA ALA A 14 -1.01 3.91 7.53
C ALA A 14 -0.99 5.43 7.25
N LEU A 15 -2.07 6.14 7.56
CA LEU A 15 -2.14 7.60 7.40
C LEU A 15 -1.20 8.32 8.36
N ASP A 16 -1.09 7.88 9.62
CA ASP A 16 -0.16 8.45 10.59
C ASP A 16 1.30 8.29 10.15
N ALA A 17 1.65 7.14 9.57
CA ALA A 17 2.97 6.89 8.98
C ALA A 17 3.28 7.83 7.81
N LEU A 18 2.34 8.00 6.87
CA LEU A 18 2.48 8.94 5.75
C LEU A 18 2.57 10.39 6.23
N ARG A 19 1.80 10.77 7.27
CA ARG A 19 1.86 12.09 7.88
C ARG A 19 3.22 12.36 8.52
N ALA A 20 3.74 11.40 9.28
CA ALA A 20 5.05 11.51 9.92
C ALA A 20 6.19 11.62 8.89
N ALA A 21 6.03 11.01 7.72
CA ALA A 21 6.94 11.15 6.59
C ALA A 21 6.79 12.48 5.83
N GLY A 22 5.74 13.26 6.11
CA GLY A 22 5.43 14.50 5.39
C GLY A 22 4.87 14.25 3.98
N TRP A 23 4.26 13.09 3.75
CA TRP A 23 3.81 12.64 2.42
C TRP A 23 2.33 12.84 2.19
N LEU A 24 1.62 13.50 3.10
CA LEU A 24 0.24 13.89 2.91
C LEU A 24 0.17 15.32 2.36
N THR A 25 -0.84 15.59 1.55
CA THR A 25 -1.11 16.93 1.02
C THR A 25 -2.43 17.46 1.57
N ILE A 26 -2.62 18.77 1.53
CA ILE A 26 -3.90 19.39 1.85
C ILE A 26 -4.65 19.63 0.55
N ASP A 27 -5.86 19.08 0.47
CA ASP A 27 -6.79 19.36 -0.61
C ASP A 27 -7.17 20.85 -0.57
N PRO A 28 -6.94 21.61 -1.66
CA PRO A 28 -7.13 23.06 -1.66
C PRO A 28 -8.61 23.47 -1.62
N GLU A 29 -9.53 22.60 -1.99
CA GLU A 29 -10.97 22.89 -2.03
C GLU A 29 -11.64 22.61 -0.69
N THR A 30 -11.23 21.53 -0.03
CA THR A 30 -11.87 21.04 1.20
C THR A 30 -11.03 21.29 2.45
N SER A 31 -9.76 21.68 2.31
CA SER A 31 -8.77 21.73 3.38
C SER A 31 -8.58 20.39 4.12
N ALA A 32 -9.06 19.29 3.54
CA ALA A 32 -8.87 17.96 4.08
C ALA A 32 -7.47 17.44 3.74
N GLU A 33 -6.89 16.67 4.65
CA GLU A 33 -5.64 15.98 4.38
C GLU A 33 -5.91 14.76 3.47
N THR A 34 -5.12 14.61 2.41
CA THR A 34 -5.25 13.56 1.41
C THR A 34 -3.91 12.92 1.10
N VAL A 35 -3.95 11.67 0.62
CA VAL A 35 -2.77 10.97 0.13
C VAL A 35 -2.56 11.36 -1.34
N PRO A 36 -1.48 12.06 -1.70
CA PRO A 36 -1.18 12.34 -3.10
C PRO A 36 -0.79 11.05 -3.83
N PRO A 37 -1.06 10.93 -5.13
CA PRO A 37 -0.68 9.73 -5.90
C PRO A 37 0.84 9.58 -6.05
N LEU A 38 1.60 10.65 -5.84
CA LEU A 38 3.04 10.73 -6.04
C LEU A 38 3.66 11.72 -5.05
N VAL A 39 4.85 11.35 -4.54
CA VAL A 39 5.74 12.24 -3.78
C VAL A 39 7.16 12.18 -4.34
N ASP A 40 7.91 13.25 -4.11
CA ASP A 40 9.35 13.30 -4.36
C ASP A 40 10.08 13.16 -3.03
N VAL A 41 10.99 12.18 -2.94
CA VAL A 41 11.80 11.90 -1.77
C VAL A 41 13.26 12.02 -2.20
N ASP A 42 13.93 13.06 -1.75
CA ASP A 42 15.33 13.34 -2.09
C ASP A 42 15.61 13.37 -3.62
N GLY A 43 14.70 13.92 -4.42
CA GLY A 43 14.80 13.97 -5.88
C GLY A 43 14.39 12.68 -6.59
N ILE A 44 13.77 11.75 -5.86
CA ILE A 44 13.35 10.45 -6.38
C ILE A 44 11.85 10.30 -6.27
N ARG A 45 11.24 9.91 -7.39
CA ARG A 45 9.82 9.61 -7.47
C ARG A 45 9.44 8.38 -6.63
N CYS A 46 8.38 8.54 -5.84
CA CYS A 46 7.65 7.47 -5.19
C CYS A 46 6.16 7.60 -5.46
N ASP A 47 5.55 6.61 -6.12
CA ASP A 47 4.09 6.55 -6.26
C ASP A 47 3.49 5.83 -5.04
N ILE A 48 2.38 6.35 -4.51
CA ILE A 48 1.70 5.81 -3.33
C ILE A 48 0.36 5.23 -3.78
N ASP A 49 0.14 3.96 -3.50
CA ASP A 49 -1.10 3.27 -3.82
C ASP A 49 -1.70 2.64 -2.56
N MET A 50 -2.84 3.19 -2.14
CA MET A 50 -3.57 2.80 -0.93
C MET A 50 -4.50 1.63 -1.26
N ILE A 51 -4.02 0.41 -1.04
CA ILE A 51 -4.72 -0.82 -1.41
C ILE A 51 -5.86 -1.14 -0.45
N GLY A 52 -5.61 -1.02 0.85
CA GLY A 52 -6.56 -1.34 1.90
C GLY A 52 -6.54 -2.78 2.37
N MET A 53 -7.71 -3.30 2.73
CA MET A 53 -7.82 -4.67 3.23
C MET A 53 -7.81 -5.64 2.06
N LEU A 54 -6.88 -6.58 2.10
CA LEU A 54 -6.72 -7.60 1.07
C LEU A 54 -7.42 -8.89 1.46
N TYR A 55 -7.72 -9.71 0.48
CA TYR A 55 -8.36 -11.01 0.69
C TYR A 55 -7.58 -12.13 0.02
N GLU A 56 -7.48 -13.27 0.69
CA GLU A 56 -6.90 -14.49 0.14
C GLU A 56 -7.98 -15.57 -0.06
N GLN A 57 -7.81 -16.35 -1.12
CA GLN A 57 -8.65 -17.51 -1.37
C GLN A 57 -8.25 -18.64 -0.41
N THR A 58 -9.22 -19.17 0.32
CA THR A 58 -8.99 -20.18 1.39
C THR A 58 -9.44 -21.59 1.01
N GLY A 59 -10.10 -21.75 -0.13
CA GLY A 59 -10.64 -23.03 -0.59
C GLY A 59 -10.86 -23.04 -2.09
N GLU A 60 -11.28 -24.19 -2.62
CA GLU A 60 -11.52 -24.34 -4.05
C GLU A 60 -12.75 -23.53 -4.51
N PRO A 61 -12.73 -22.99 -5.73
CA PRO A 61 -13.91 -22.35 -6.29
C PRO A 61 -15.03 -23.38 -6.52
N ASP A 62 -16.28 -22.97 -6.29
CA ASP A 62 -17.45 -23.77 -6.62
C ASP A 62 -17.70 -23.86 -8.13
N ALA A 63 -18.76 -24.57 -8.54
CA ALA A 63 -19.13 -24.73 -9.95
C ALA A 63 -19.49 -23.41 -10.65
N GLU A 64 -19.77 -22.35 -9.90
CA GLU A 64 -20.08 -21.00 -10.38
C GLU A 64 -18.84 -20.09 -10.39
N GLY A 65 -17.69 -20.61 -9.93
CA GLY A 65 -16.41 -19.91 -9.89
C GLY A 65 -16.20 -19.05 -8.64
N ASN A 66 -17.09 -19.13 -7.64
CA ASN A 66 -16.95 -18.41 -6.38
C ASN A 66 -16.05 -19.21 -5.44
N ALA A 67 -15.00 -18.59 -4.93
CA ALA A 67 -14.15 -19.21 -3.93
C ALA A 67 -14.33 -18.53 -2.57
N PRO A 68 -14.26 -19.28 -1.46
CA PRO A 68 -14.27 -18.68 -0.13
C PRO A 68 -13.02 -17.82 0.06
N MET A 69 -13.24 -16.58 0.46
CA MET A 69 -12.19 -15.58 0.70
C MET A 69 -12.10 -15.26 2.18
N ALA A 70 -10.89 -15.11 2.71
CA ALA A 70 -10.64 -14.57 4.05
C ALA A 70 -9.89 -13.24 3.93
N ALA A 71 -10.24 -12.29 4.79
CA ALA A 71 -9.49 -11.05 4.90
C ALA A 71 -8.08 -11.34 5.43
N LEU A 72 -7.07 -10.86 4.72
CA LEU A 72 -5.74 -10.74 5.26
C LEU A 72 -5.72 -9.72 6.40
N PRO A 73 -4.87 -9.94 7.42
CA PRO A 73 -4.75 -8.98 8.49
C PRO A 73 -4.21 -7.64 7.98
N GLY A 74 -4.72 -6.56 8.55
CA GLY A 74 -4.16 -5.22 8.38
C GLY A 74 -4.60 -4.47 7.11
N TYR A 75 -4.01 -3.28 6.96
CA TYR A 75 -4.22 -2.37 5.84
C TYR A 75 -2.96 -2.29 4.99
N HIS A 76 -3.10 -2.46 3.68
CA HIS A 76 -1.98 -2.61 2.77
C HIS A 76 -1.76 -1.34 1.94
N VAL A 77 -0.48 -1.01 1.74
CA VAL A 77 -0.04 0.12 0.92
C VAL A 77 1.10 -0.34 0.03
N ASN A 78 1.06 0.06 -1.23
CA ASN A 78 2.14 -0.10 -2.20
C ASN A 78 2.90 1.22 -2.34
N LEU A 79 4.23 1.14 -2.29
CA LEU A 79 5.11 2.24 -2.68
C LEU A 79 5.90 1.81 -3.93
N LEU A 80 5.70 2.50 -5.05
CA LEU A 80 6.47 2.26 -6.26
C LEU A 80 7.65 3.22 -6.28
N TRP A 81 8.82 2.70 -5.87
CA TRP A 81 10.04 3.47 -5.73
C TRP A 81 10.90 3.41 -7.00
N TRP A 82 11.27 4.58 -7.52
CA TRP A 82 12.03 4.70 -8.76
C TRP A 82 13.55 4.84 -8.57
N GLY A 83 14.02 4.97 -7.32
CA GLY A 83 15.44 5.08 -6.99
C GLY A 83 16.18 3.74 -7.06
N VAL A 84 16.55 3.33 -8.27
CA VAL A 84 17.34 2.11 -8.48
C VAL A 84 18.73 2.29 -7.88
N GLY A 85 19.13 1.40 -6.97
CA GLY A 85 20.44 1.45 -6.30
C GLY A 85 20.53 2.45 -5.15
N THR A 86 19.43 3.16 -4.84
CA THR A 86 19.30 3.96 -3.62
C THR A 86 18.43 3.23 -2.61
N SER A 87 18.67 3.48 -1.33
CA SER A 87 17.84 2.94 -0.27
C SER A 87 16.41 3.44 -0.41
N ALA A 88 15.45 2.51 -0.32
CA ALA A 88 14.05 2.85 -0.22
C ALA A 88 13.78 3.68 1.05
N PRO A 89 12.79 4.58 1.02
CA PRO A 89 12.32 5.26 2.21
C PRO A 89 11.72 4.26 3.22
N VAL A 90 11.95 4.51 4.51
CA VAL A 90 11.38 3.75 5.63
C VAL A 90 10.35 4.64 6.32
N ILE A 91 9.06 4.36 6.09
CA ILE A 91 7.95 5.15 6.66
C ILE A 91 7.19 4.41 7.76
N GLY A 92 7.66 3.22 8.17
CA GLY A 92 6.96 2.33 9.08
C GLY A 92 6.15 1.26 8.35
N GLY A 93 5.33 0.54 9.11
CA GLY A 93 4.64 -0.67 8.62
C GLY A 93 5.58 -1.87 8.51
N GLU A 94 4.99 -3.05 8.41
CA GLU A 94 5.72 -4.28 8.15
C GLU A 94 5.89 -4.45 6.64
N VAL A 95 7.12 -4.72 6.20
CA VAL A 95 7.38 -5.07 4.81
C VAL A 95 6.91 -6.51 4.57
N VAL A 96 5.98 -6.68 3.63
CA VAL A 96 5.38 -7.99 3.33
C VAL A 96 5.79 -8.50 1.96
N GLU A 97 6.26 -9.75 1.90
CA GLU A 97 6.45 -10.45 0.63
C GLU A 97 5.14 -11.13 0.22
N PRO A 98 4.64 -10.91 -1.00
CA PRO A 98 3.38 -11.49 -1.44
C PRO A 98 3.56 -13.01 -1.59
N HIS A 99 2.74 -13.78 -0.87
CA HIS A 99 2.55 -15.18 -1.21
C HIS A 99 1.52 -15.28 -2.34
N PRO A 100 1.69 -16.16 -3.33
CA PRO A 100 0.69 -16.34 -4.39
C PRO A 100 -0.61 -16.97 -3.82
N PRO A 101 -1.83 -16.56 -4.25
CA PRO A 101 -2.19 -15.53 -5.23
C PRO A 101 -3.02 -14.41 -4.59
N LEU A 102 -2.39 -13.32 -4.15
CA LEU A 102 -3.12 -12.13 -3.75
C LEU A 102 -3.43 -11.30 -5.01
N ARG A 103 -4.67 -11.41 -5.52
CA ARG A 103 -5.11 -10.82 -6.81
C ARG A 103 -4.92 -9.31 -6.93
N GLU A 104 -4.87 -8.57 -5.82
CA GLU A 104 -4.84 -7.10 -5.81
C GLU A 104 -3.43 -6.49 -5.74
N TRP A 105 -2.34 -7.27 -5.71
CA TRP A 105 -0.96 -6.72 -5.75
C TRP A 105 -0.41 -6.51 -7.17
N LEU A 106 -1.20 -6.80 -8.19
CA LEU A 106 -0.81 -6.67 -9.59
C LEU A 106 -1.27 -5.30 -10.09
N ILE A 107 -0.38 -4.32 -10.00
CA ILE A 107 -0.39 -3.14 -10.88
C ILE A 107 0.27 -3.55 -12.20
#